data_AF-A0A1G1VQZ7-F1
#
_entry.id   AF-A0A1G1VQZ7-F1
#
_cell.length_a   1.000
_cell.length_b   1.000
_cell.length_c   1.000
_cell.angle_alpha   90.00
_cell.angle_beta   90.00
_cell.angle_gamma   90.00
#
_symmetry.space_group_name_H-M   'P 1'
#
loop_
_entity.id
_entity.type
_entity.pdbx_description
1 polymer ?
#
loop_
_entity_poly.entity_id
_entity_poly.type
_entity_poly.pdbx_seq_one_letter_code
_entity_poly.pdbx_strand_id
1 'polypeptide(L)'
;MTKYTIRKDEERQIVINRPGEYAIELVGEGARVEILGALVATGSERLVVDITSLHRVPHTSCDIFIRAVATDRSQVFLSGMIKIGRGAQQTNAFLRENVLLVSPWARAEALPRLEIEADDVHASHAATVGKIDEEQIFYLRSRGFSRTVASKMIVDGFLNAVRERIKH
;
A
#
# COMPACT_ATOMS: atom_id res chain seq x y z
N MET A 1 -12.90 -10.73 -5.48
CA MET A 1 -13.11 -9.60 -4.54
C MET A 1 -13.27 -10.11 -3.12
N THR A 2 -12.29 -9.82 -2.25
CA THR A 2 -12.31 -10.10 -0.81
C THR A 2 -12.94 -8.93 -0.07
N LYS A 3 -13.86 -9.20 0.85
CA LYS A 3 -14.59 -8.16 1.59
C LYS A 3 -14.31 -8.19 3.08
N TYR A 4 -14.15 -7.02 3.67
CA TYR A 4 -14.07 -6.82 5.12
C TYR A 4 -15.11 -5.79 5.54
N THR A 5 -15.67 -5.99 6.73
CA THR A 5 -16.61 -5.06 7.35
C THR A 5 -16.13 -4.79 8.75
N ILE A 6 -15.96 -3.52 9.09
CA ILE A 6 -15.47 -3.04 10.38
C ILE A 6 -16.64 -2.40 11.10
N ARG A 7 -16.96 -2.93 12.29
CA ARG A 7 -18.12 -2.56 13.09
C ARG A 7 -17.77 -1.44 14.08
N LYS A 8 -18.78 -1.04 14.84
CA LYS A 8 -18.67 0.07 15.80
C LYS A 8 -17.56 -0.19 16.80
N ASP A 9 -16.70 0.79 17.01
CA ASP A 9 -15.55 0.74 17.93
C ASP A 9 -14.59 -0.44 17.69
N GLU A 10 -14.65 -1.09 16.51
CA GLU A 10 -13.75 -2.18 16.14
C GLU A 10 -12.45 -1.62 15.59
N GLU A 11 -11.32 -2.13 16.10
CA GLU A 11 -9.99 -1.88 15.54
C GLU A 11 -9.48 -3.16 14.87
N ARG A 12 -9.08 -3.05 13.60
CA ARG A 12 -8.59 -4.21 12.84
C ARG A 12 -7.35 -3.88 12.02
N GLN A 13 -6.39 -4.79 12.03
CA GLN A 13 -5.26 -4.77 11.10
C GLN A 13 -5.46 -5.86 10.04
N ILE A 14 -5.33 -5.51 8.77
CA ILE A 14 -5.49 -6.40 7.62
C ILE A 14 -4.16 -6.44 6.86
N VAL A 15 -3.63 -7.63 6.64
CA VAL A 15 -2.39 -7.83 5.86
C VAL A 15 -2.72 -8.38 4.48
N ILE A 16 -2.32 -7.63 3.45
CA ILE A 16 -2.45 -8.01 2.04
C ILE A 16 -1.10 -8.55 1.54
N ASN A 17 -1.06 -9.86 1.33
CA ASN A 17 0.13 -10.57 0.86
C ASN A 17 -0.09 -11.25 -0.51
N ARG A 18 -1.22 -11.00 -1.17
CA ARG A 18 -1.58 -11.60 -2.45
C ARG A 18 -2.18 -10.54 -3.38
N PRO A 19 -2.00 -10.70 -4.71
CA PRO A 19 -2.74 -9.91 -5.68
C PRO A 19 -4.26 -10.13 -5.53
N GLY A 20 -5.05 -9.12 -5.88
CA GLY A 20 -6.50 -9.22 -5.87
C GLY A 20 -7.20 -7.90 -5.57
N GLU A 21 -8.53 -7.99 -5.50
CA GLU A 21 -9.42 -6.87 -5.20
C GLU A 21 -9.93 -6.98 -3.76
N TYR A 22 -9.84 -5.89 -3.02
CA TYR A 22 -10.18 -5.78 -1.61
C TYR A 22 -11.15 -4.62 -1.38
N ALA A 23 -12.29 -4.91 -0.77
CA ALA A 23 -13.26 -3.90 -0.37
C ALA A 23 -13.43 -3.91 1.15
N ILE A 24 -13.20 -2.77 1.78
CA ILE A 24 -13.24 -2.61 3.24
C ILE A 24 -14.31 -1.58 3.56
N GLU A 25 -15.38 -2.02 4.21
CA GLU A 25 -16.48 -1.14 4.61
C GLU A 25 -16.41 -0.85 6.11
N LEU A 26 -16.29 0.44 6.45
CA LEU A 26 -16.39 0.93 7.82
C LEU A 26 -17.84 1.38 8.05
N VAL A 27 -18.59 0.53 8.74
CA VAL A 27 -20.06 0.67 8.89
C VAL A 27 -20.49 1.05 10.30
N GLY A 28 -19.57 1.08 11.26
CA GLY A 28 -19.82 1.51 12.62
C GLY A 28 -19.00 2.74 12.99
N GLU A 29 -19.59 3.63 13.77
CA GLU A 29 -18.91 4.80 14.32
C GLU A 29 -17.70 4.36 15.15
N GLY A 30 -16.60 5.12 15.10
CA GLY A 30 -15.37 4.75 15.79
C GLY A 30 -14.61 3.58 15.18
N ALA A 31 -15.05 3.01 14.05
CA ALA A 31 -14.35 1.93 13.35
C ALA A 31 -12.95 2.38 12.90
N ARG A 32 -11.94 1.55 13.16
CA ARG A 32 -10.54 1.80 12.80
C ARG A 32 -9.97 0.62 12.04
N VAL A 33 -9.32 0.89 10.91
CA VAL A 33 -8.64 -0.15 10.13
C VAL A 33 -7.27 0.30 9.66
N GLU A 34 -6.31 -0.59 9.79
CA GLU A 34 -4.99 -0.44 9.18
C GLU A 34 -4.80 -1.56 8.16
N ILE A 35 -4.45 -1.21 6.92
CA ILE A 35 -4.25 -2.15 5.82
C ILE A 35 -2.79 -2.08 5.41
N LEU A 36 -2.06 -3.18 5.60
CA LEU A 36 -0.63 -3.27 5.34
C LEU A 36 -0.38 -4.25 4.21
N GLY A 37 0.45 -3.87 3.24
CA GLY A 37 0.77 -4.74 2.11
C GLY A 37 2.24 -4.69 1.73
N ALA A 38 2.83 -5.87 1.56
CA ALA A 38 4.21 -6.04 1.12
C ALA A 38 4.23 -7.12 0.04
N LEU A 39 4.44 -6.74 -1.21
CA LEU A 39 4.39 -7.67 -2.35
C LEU A 39 5.63 -7.56 -3.25
N VAL A 40 5.96 -8.66 -3.93
CA VAL A 40 7.08 -8.74 -4.87
C VAL A 40 6.59 -9.43 -6.13
N ALA A 41 6.89 -8.85 -7.29
CA ALA A 41 6.63 -9.41 -8.60
C ALA A 41 7.96 -9.64 -9.33
N THR A 42 8.16 -10.85 -9.84
CA THR A 42 9.41 -11.32 -10.47
C THR A 42 9.16 -11.90 -11.86
N GLY A 43 10.23 -12.20 -12.60
CA GLY A 43 10.15 -12.81 -13.92
C GLY A 43 9.29 -12.03 -14.92
N SER A 44 8.13 -12.58 -15.25
CA SER A 44 7.12 -11.97 -16.14
C SER A 44 5.76 -11.81 -15.46
N GLU A 45 5.72 -11.89 -14.13
CA GLU A 45 4.48 -11.79 -13.36
C GLU A 45 3.80 -10.44 -13.53
N ARG A 46 2.47 -10.47 -13.55
CA ARG A 46 1.63 -9.29 -13.46
C ARG A 46 0.93 -9.30 -12.11
N LEU A 47 1.35 -8.39 -11.23
CA LEU A 47 0.77 -8.19 -9.91
C LEU A 47 -0.23 -7.03 -9.97
N VAL A 48 -1.47 -7.30 -9.59
CA VAL A 48 -2.54 -6.29 -9.54
C VAL A 48 -3.16 -6.32 -8.15
N VAL A 49 -3.21 -5.16 -7.51
CA VAL A 49 -3.88 -4.96 -6.22
C VAL A 49 -4.81 -3.78 -6.37
N ASP A 50 -6.10 -4.00 -6.09
CA ASP A 50 -7.11 -2.95 -6.03
C ASP A 50 -7.70 -2.93 -4.62
N ILE A 51 -7.62 -1.79 -3.93
CA ILE A 51 -8.10 -1.62 -2.56
C ILE A 51 -9.07 -0.45 -2.54
N THR A 52 -10.28 -0.71 -2.07
CA THR A 52 -11.28 0.33 -1.79
C THR A 52 -11.62 0.33 -0.30
N SER A 53 -11.41 1.46 0.37
CA SER A 53 -12.03 1.73 1.67
C SER A 53 -13.29 2.56 1.49
N LEU A 54 -14.37 2.15 2.15
CA LEU A 54 -15.67 2.83 2.13
C LEU A 54 -16.08 3.21 3.54
N HIS A 55 -16.13 4.50 3.80
CA HIS A 55 -16.52 5.09 5.07
C HIS A 55 -18.00 5.47 5.01
N ARG A 56 -18.86 4.76 5.73
CA ARG A 56 -20.33 4.96 5.68
C ARG A 56 -20.88 5.82 6.82
N VAL A 57 -20.11 6.01 7.88
CA VAL A 57 -20.55 6.63 9.14
C VAL A 57 -19.46 7.55 9.68
N PRO A 58 -19.80 8.49 10.58
CA PRO A 58 -18.83 9.41 11.17
C PRO A 58 -17.71 8.73 11.96
N HIS A 59 -16.65 9.50 12.25
CA HIS A 59 -15.58 9.13 13.18
C HIS A 59 -14.85 7.84 12.83
N THR A 60 -14.65 7.58 11.54
CA THR A 60 -13.94 6.38 11.08
C THR A 60 -12.48 6.70 10.78
N SER A 61 -11.59 5.72 10.98
CA SER A 61 -10.17 5.88 10.67
C SER A 61 -9.64 4.75 9.79
N CYS A 62 -8.90 5.09 8.73
CA CYS A 62 -8.30 4.13 7.83
C CYS A 62 -6.88 4.55 7.42
N ASP A 63 -5.89 3.68 7.62
CA ASP A 63 -4.54 3.87 7.06
C ASP A 63 -4.20 2.68 6.17
N ILE A 64 -3.98 2.95 4.88
CA ILE A 64 -3.60 1.98 3.87
C ILE A 64 -2.16 2.24 3.48
N PHE A 65 -1.29 1.27 3.74
CA PHE A 65 0.13 1.36 3.39
C PHE A 65 0.60 0.12 2.65
N ILE A 66 0.80 0.28 1.35
CA ILE A 66 1.24 -0.78 0.44
C ILE A 66 2.61 -0.45 -0.11
N ARG A 67 3.53 -1.40 0.00
CA ARG A 67 4.82 -1.42 -0.70
C ARG A 67 4.88 -2.61 -1.64
N ALA A 68 5.27 -2.36 -2.88
CA ALA A 68 5.47 -3.40 -3.88
C ALA A 68 6.84 -3.28 -4.55
N VAL A 69 7.38 -4.40 -4.99
CA VAL A 69 8.67 -4.47 -5.70
C VAL A 69 8.45 -5.13 -7.05
N ALA A 70 8.97 -4.52 -8.12
CA ALA A 70 8.97 -5.11 -9.46
C ALA A 70 10.41 -5.33 -9.93
N THR A 71 10.74 -6.55 -10.32
CA THR A 71 12.05 -6.93 -10.88
C THR A 71 11.90 -7.72 -12.18
N ASP A 72 13.01 -8.00 -12.84
CA ASP A 72 13.07 -8.67 -14.13
C ASP A 72 12.25 -7.91 -15.19
N ARG A 73 11.19 -8.53 -15.73
CA ARG A 73 10.22 -7.94 -16.67
C ARG A 73 8.81 -7.88 -16.07
N SER A 74 8.69 -7.95 -14.75
CA SER A 74 7.40 -7.98 -14.08
C SER A 74 6.67 -6.63 -14.16
N GLN A 75 5.37 -6.67 -13.89
CA GLN A 75 4.50 -5.51 -13.90
C GLN A 75 3.71 -5.44 -12.60
N VAL A 76 3.68 -4.27 -11.97
CA VAL A 76 2.91 -4.00 -10.76
C VAL A 76 1.88 -2.91 -11.03
N PHE A 77 0.62 -3.18 -10.68
CA PHE A 77 -0.46 -2.20 -10.74
C PHE A 77 -1.09 -2.10 -9.36
N LEU A 78 -0.96 -0.93 -8.73
CA LEU A 78 -1.64 -0.61 -7.49
C LEU A 78 -2.75 0.40 -7.78
N SER A 79 -3.96 0.07 -7.34
CA SER A 79 -5.12 0.96 -7.34
C SER A 79 -5.63 1.07 -5.92
N GLY A 80 -5.70 2.30 -5.41
CA GLY A 80 -6.26 2.59 -4.11
C GLY A 80 -7.39 3.60 -4.26
N MET A 81 -8.49 3.38 -3.54
CA MET A 81 -9.63 4.29 -3.50
C MET A 81 -10.08 4.49 -2.07
N ILE A 82 -10.13 5.73 -1.63
CA ILE A 82 -10.84 6.11 -0.39
C ILE A 82 -12.16 6.74 -0.79
N LYS A 83 -13.26 6.11 -0.39
CA LYS A 83 -14.63 6.63 -0.54
C LYS A 83 -15.18 7.05 0.80
N ILE A 84 -15.51 8.33 0.93
CA ILE A 84 -16.14 8.90 2.12
C ILE A 84 -17.55 9.32 1.75
N GLY A 85 -18.53 8.54 2.22
CA GLY A 85 -19.93 8.77 1.90
C GLY A 85 -20.52 9.98 2.62
N ARG A 86 -21.63 10.48 2.09
CA ARG A 86 -22.39 11.58 2.69
C ARG A 86 -22.69 11.30 4.18
N GLY A 87 -22.31 12.23 5.04
CA GLY A 87 -22.52 12.13 6.49
C GLY A 87 -21.44 11.37 7.25
N ALA A 88 -20.42 10.81 6.59
CA ALA A 88 -19.25 10.23 7.24
C ALA A 88 -18.25 11.31 7.71
N GLN A 89 -18.75 12.26 8.50
CA GLN A 89 -17.98 13.38 9.03
C GLN A 89 -16.89 12.89 9.99
N GLN A 90 -15.85 13.70 10.16
CA GLN A 90 -14.71 13.44 11.03
C GLN A 90 -14.00 12.13 10.70
N THR A 91 -14.05 11.74 9.43
CA THR A 91 -13.25 10.64 8.90
C THR A 91 -11.79 11.07 8.80
N ASN A 92 -10.89 10.19 9.24
CA ASN A 92 -9.45 10.34 9.04
C ASN A 92 -8.92 9.18 8.20
N ALA A 93 -8.52 9.44 6.96
CA ALA A 93 -8.15 8.41 6.01
C ALA A 93 -6.84 8.74 5.28
N PHE A 94 -5.94 7.77 5.19
CA PHE A 94 -4.66 7.92 4.54
C PHE A 94 -4.36 6.73 3.63
N LEU A 95 -3.92 7.00 2.39
CA LEU A 95 -3.53 5.99 1.42
C LEU A 95 -2.09 6.24 0.96
N ARG A 96 -1.21 5.24 1.09
CA ARG A 96 0.17 5.29 0.64
C ARG A 96 0.53 4.07 -0.18
N GLU A 97 0.90 4.31 -1.44
CA GLU A 97 1.30 3.29 -2.40
C GLU A 97 2.72 3.56 -2.88
N ASN A 98 3.67 2.68 -2.54
CA ASN A 98 5.04 2.84 -3.01
C ASN A 98 5.47 1.62 -3.81
N VAL A 99 6.02 1.84 -5.00
CA VAL A 99 6.58 0.78 -5.84
C VAL A 99 8.05 1.02 -6.12
N LEU A 100 8.87 0.00 -5.89
CA LEU A 100 10.29 -0.01 -6.20
C LEU A 100 10.56 -0.84 -7.46
N LEU A 101 11.13 -0.21 -8.49
CA LEU A 101 11.59 -0.86 -9.72
C LEU A 101 13.07 -1.24 -9.58
N VAL A 102 13.35 -2.54 -9.50
CA VAL A 102 14.70 -3.08 -9.33
C VAL A 102 15.41 -3.30 -10.67
N SER A 103 14.65 -3.64 -11.70
CA SER A 103 15.17 -3.92 -13.04
C SER A 103 14.74 -2.86 -14.05
N PRO A 104 15.55 -2.57 -15.07
CA PRO A 104 15.23 -1.54 -16.07
C PRO A 104 14.03 -1.89 -16.95
N TRP A 105 13.65 -3.17 -17.00
CA TRP A 105 12.52 -3.67 -17.79
C TRP A 105 11.23 -3.82 -16.97
N ALA A 106 11.32 -3.70 -15.64
CA ALA A 106 10.16 -3.77 -14.76
C ALA A 106 9.30 -2.51 -14.94
N ARG A 107 7.99 -2.67 -14.84
CA ARG A 107 7.03 -1.56 -14.95
C ARG A 107 6.14 -1.51 -13.73
N ALA A 108 5.72 -0.32 -13.36
CA ALA A 108 4.74 -0.14 -12.32
C ALA A 108 3.86 1.06 -12.56
N GLU A 109 2.65 0.97 -12.03
CA GLU A 109 1.66 2.03 -11.98
C GLU A 109 1.00 2.04 -10.60
N ALA A 110 0.80 3.22 -10.04
CA ALA A 110 0.09 3.44 -8.79
C ALA A 110 -0.94 4.54 -9.01
N LEU A 111 -2.22 4.21 -8.81
CA LEU A 111 -3.37 5.05 -9.11
C LEU A 111 -4.21 5.27 -7.84
N PRO A 112 -3.78 6.17 -6.94
CA PRO A 112 -4.57 6.53 -5.79
C PRO A 112 -5.71 7.46 -6.19
N ARG A 113 -6.89 7.25 -5.60
CA ARG A 113 -8.11 7.99 -5.88
C ARG A 113 -8.84 8.35 -4.59
N LEU A 114 -9.51 9.49 -4.61
CA LEU A 114 -10.40 9.95 -3.54
C LEU A 114 -11.79 10.26 -4.11
N GLU A 115 -12.81 9.87 -3.38
CA GLU A 115 -14.21 10.25 -3.61
C GLU A 115 -14.79 10.68 -2.26
N ILE A 116 -15.03 11.99 -2.09
CA ILE A 116 -15.40 12.58 -0.80
C ILE A 116 -16.73 13.33 -0.95
N GLU A 117 -17.72 12.89 -0.19
CA GLU A 117 -19.06 13.49 -0.12
C GLU A 117 -19.39 14.07 1.28
N ALA A 118 -18.36 14.29 2.11
CA ALA A 118 -18.45 14.86 3.45
C ALA A 118 -17.51 16.06 3.60
N ASP A 119 -17.87 17.01 4.47
CA ASP A 119 -17.22 18.32 4.54
C ASP A 119 -16.08 18.37 5.57
N ASP A 120 -16.30 17.84 6.77
CA ASP A 120 -15.33 17.83 7.87
C ASP A 120 -14.56 16.51 7.84
N VAL A 121 -13.53 16.41 7.00
CA VAL A 121 -12.72 15.19 6.88
C VAL A 121 -11.24 15.49 6.73
N HIS A 122 -10.41 14.55 7.16
CA HIS A 122 -8.97 14.55 6.88
C HIS A 122 -8.67 13.34 6.01
N ALA A 123 -8.59 13.55 4.70
CA ALA A 123 -8.30 12.49 3.75
C ALA A 123 -7.13 12.90 2.85
N SER A 124 -6.13 12.04 2.71
CA SER A 124 -5.05 12.27 1.76
C SER A 124 -4.50 10.96 1.20
N HIS A 125 -3.83 11.07 0.05
CA HIS A 125 -3.16 9.96 -0.57
C HIS A 125 -1.78 10.36 -1.07
N ALA A 126 -0.89 9.39 -1.18
CA ALA A 126 0.44 9.53 -1.75
C ALA A 126 0.77 8.27 -2.55
N ALA A 127 1.29 8.46 -3.76
CA ALA A 127 1.81 7.37 -4.56
C ALA A 127 3.21 7.69 -5.06
N THR A 128 4.10 6.71 -5.03
CA THR A 128 5.47 6.82 -5.53
C THR A 128 5.84 5.60 -6.34
N VAL A 129 6.46 5.83 -7.50
CA VAL A 129 7.11 4.79 -8.30
C VAL A 129 8.55 5.24 -8.51
N GLY A 130 9.49 4.51 -7.92
CA GLY A 130 10.91 4.86 -7.92
C GLY A 130 11.76 3.71 -8.43
N LYS A 131 12.86 4.03 -9.11
CA LYS A 131 13.90 3.04 -9.42
C LYS A 131 14.77 2.80 -8.20
N ILE A 132 15.36 1.61 -8.13
CA ILE A 132 16.43 1.34 -7.17
C ILE A 132 17.56 2.36 -7.36
N ASP A 133 18.07 2.87 -6.24
CA ASP A 133 19.10 3.89 -6.24
C ASP A 133 20.47 3.24 -6.55
N GLU A 134 21.02 3.56 -7.72
CA GLU A 134 22.30 3.02 -8.15
C GLU A 134 23.49 3.59 -7.33
N GLU A 135 23.34 4.72 -6.64
CA GLU A 135 24.35 5.23 -5.71
C GLU A 135 24.40 4.36 -4.44
N GLN A 136 23.24 3.95 -3.91
CA GLN A 136 23.15 3.00 -2.80
C GLN A 136 23.75 1.64 -3.18
N ILE A 137 23.48 1.16 -4.40
CA ILE A 137 24.10 -0.05 -4.94
C ILE A 137 25.61 0.09 -5.03
N PHE A 138 26.11 1.19 -5.59
CA PHE A 138 27.54 1.46 -5.70
C PHE A 138 28.21 1.46 -4.32
N TYR A 139 27.60 2.15 -3.34
CA TYR A 139 28.10 2.21 -1.97
C TYR A 139 28.20 0.81 -1.34
N LEU A 140 27.14 0.00 -1.42
CA LEU A 140 27.16 -1.36 -0.87
C LEU A 140 28.19 -2.24 -1.58
N ARG A 141 28.34 -2.10 -2.90
CA ARG A 141 29.36 -2.83 -3.66
C ARG A 141 30.79 -2.45 -3.25
N SER A 142 31.03 -1.18 -2.93
CA SER A 142 32.34 -0.73 -2.39
C SER A 142 32.70 -1.39 -1.06
N ARG A 143 31.69 -1.89 -0.32
CA ARG A 143 31.86 -2.64 0.94
C ARG A 143 31.98 -4.16 0.73
N GLY A 144 32.13 -4.61 -0.51
CA GLY A 144 32.36 -6.02 -0.85
C GLY A 144 31.10 -6.83 -1.17
N PHE A 145 29.91 -6.24 -1.15
CA PHE A 145 28.68 -6.94 -1.52
C PHE A 145 28.56 -7.09 -3.06
N SER A 146 28.07 -8.23 -3.52
CA SER A 146 27.69 -8.36 -4.93
C SER A 146 26.47 -7.48 -5.24
N ARG A 147 26.23 -7.11 -6.51
CA ARG A 147 25.04 -6.32 -6.90
C ARG A 147 23.74 -7.02 -6.48
N THR A 148 23.69 -8.34 -6.58
CA THR A 148 22.53 -9.15 -6.16
C THR A 148 22.28 -9.03 -4.67
N VAL A 149 23.32 -9.16 -3.84
CA VAL A 149 23.20 -9.03 -2.38
C VAL A 149 22.83 -7.60 -2.00
N ALA A 150 23.48 -6.59 -2.59
CA ALA A 150 23.16 -5.18 -2.37
C ALA A 150 21.71 -4.84 -2.72
N SER A 151 21.22 -5.31 -3.88
CA SER A 151 19.83 -5.10 -4.31
C SER A 151 18.85 -5.74 -3.33
N LYS A 152 19.15 -6.96 -2.87
CA LYS A 152 18.34 -7.64 -1.87
C LYS A 152 18.28 -6.86 -0.55
N MET A 153 19.40 -6.33 -0.07
CA MET A 153 19.43 -5.51 1.16
C MET A 153 18.55 -4.26 1.04
N ILE A 154 18.60 -3.57 -0.10
CA ILE A 154 17.76 -2.37 -0.34
C ILE A 154 16.28 -2.77 -0.40
N VAL A 155 15.96 -3.84 -1.12
CA VAL A 155 14.59 -4.39 -1.20
C VAL A 155 14.05 -4.81 0.16
N ASP A 156 14.87 -5.50 0.96
CA ASP A 156 14.50 -5.95 2.30
C ASP A 156 14.22 -4.73 3.20
N GLY A 157 15.09 -3.71 3.20
CA GLY A 157 14.86 -2.47 3.94
C GLY A 157 13.61 -1.71 3.45
N PHE A 158 13.36 -1.69 2.14
CA PHE A 158 12.16 -1.11 1.57
C PHE A 158 10.89 -1.83 2.05
N LEU A 159 10.85 -3.16 2.07
CA LEU A 159 9.69 -3.91 2.54
C LEU A 159 9.56 -3.92 4.07
N ASN A 160 10.67 -3.77 4.80
CA ASN A 160 10.67 -3.82 6.26
C ASN A 160 9.83 -2.70 6.89
N ALA A 161 9.74 -1.53 6.26
CA ALA A 161 8.90 -0.43 6.73
C ALA A 161 7.41 -0.80 6.87
N VAL A 162 6.92 -1.78 6.09
CA VAL A 162 5.57 -2.32 6.28
C VAL A 162 5.56 -3.38 7.37
N ARG A 163 6.57 -4.26 7.39
CA ARG A 163 6.67 -5.36 8.37
C ARG A 163 6.74 -4.86 9.80
N GLU A 164 7.46 -3.78 10.07
CA GLU A 164 7.56 -3.16 11.39
C GLU A 164 6.24 -2.60 11.94
N ARG A 165 5.25 -2.35 11.06
CA ARG A 165 3.90 -1.93 11.49
C ARG A 165 2.98 -3.11 11.80
N ILE A 166 3.30 -4.32 11.35
CA ILE A 166 2.46 -5.50 11.60
C ILE A 166 2.59 -5.84 13.09
N LYS A 167 1.46 -5.86 13.80
CA LYS A 167 1.41 -6.19 15.24
C LYS A 167 1.66 -7.70 15.42
N HIS A 168 2.47 -8.06 16.41
CA HIS A 168 2.76 -9.43 16.82
C HIS A 168 1.77 -9.95 17.86
#